data_AF-A0A8C1YVV4-F1
#
_entry.id   AF-A0A8C1YVV4-F1
#
_cell.length_a   1.000
_cell.length_b   1.000
_cell.length_c   1.000
_cell.angle_alpha   90.00
_cell.angle_beta   90.00
_cell.angle_gamma   90.00
#
_symmetry.space_group_name_H-M   'P 1'
#
loop_
_entity.id
_entity.type
_entity.pdbx_description
1 polymer ?
#
loop_
_entity_poly.entity_id
_entity_poly.type
_entity_poly.pdbx_seq_one_letter_code
_entity_poly.pdbx_strand_id
1 'polypeptide(L)'
;MYMVHMDTHLSHKFLEGLPDFQTVLALKKSKVHLAPSGATWPAFLAKKTIYFPFFFELAVVPFMEVYNRSLCRPREVLVEIQQEYPDDTEHIFIPSCVVLTRCAGCCNDEMMECTPTVTYNITLEIKRVKPLRHQGDFFMSFIEHSECQCREKKDILEKKENSQCEPCCSRCSERRRKLFVQDPETCQCSCKNSEAYCRSRQLELNERTCRCDQPRR
;
A
#
# COMPACT_ATOMS: atom_id res chain seq x y z
N MET A 1 -12.70 4.05 -31.76
CA MET A 1 -13.81 4.24 -30.80
C MET A 1 -14.85 3.17 -31.11
N TYR A 2 -14.64 1.95 -30.59
CA TYR A 2 -15.58 0.85 -30.77
C TYR A 2 -16.11 0.49 -29.39
N MET A 3 -17.38 0.78 -29.17
CA MET A 3 -18.14 0.32 -28.01
C MET A 3 -18.36 -1.18 -28.17
N VAL A 4 -17.70 -2.00 -27.35
CA VAL A 4 -18.04 -3.42 -27.24
C VAL A 4 -19.13 -3.52 -26.18
N HIS A 5 -20.32 -3.84 -26.67
CA HIS A 5 -21.52 -4.12 -25.88
C HIS A 5 -21.23 -5.31 -24.95
N MET A 6 -21.33 -5.13 -23.64
CA MET A 6 -21.23 -6.20 -22.64
C MET A 6 -22.58 -6.93 -22.57
N ASP A 7 -22.65 -8.09 -23.23
CA ASP A 7 -23.82 -8.97 -23.15
C ASP A 7 -23.92 -9.61 -21.75
N THR A 8 -24.92 -9.18 -20.99
CA THR A 8 -25.28 -9.62 -19.63
C THR A 8 -25.84 -11.05 -19.55
N HIS A 9 -25.62 -11.89 -20.56
CA HIS A 9 -26.22 -13.22 -20.67
C HIS A 9 -25.25 -14.39 -20.40
N LEU A 10 -23.96 -14.09 -20.17
CA LEU A 10 -22.91 -15.09 -19.91
C LEU A 10 -22.56 -15.30 -18.42
N SER A 11 -23.28 -14.69 -17.47
CA SER A 11 -23.05 -15.00 -16.04
C SER A 11 -23.78 -16.25 -15.55
N HIS A 12 -24.80 -16.71 -16.28
CA HIS A 12 -25.69 -17.78 -15.79
C HIS A 12 -25.28 -19.21 -16.22
N LYS A 13 -24.26 -19.36 -17.08
CA LYS A 13 -23.76 -20.67 -17.53
C LYS A 13 -22.42 -21.11 -16.92
N PHE A 14 -21.86 -20.33 -16.00
CA PHE A 14 -20.53 -20.62 -15.42
C PHE A 14 -20.59 -21.44 -14.10
N LEU A 15 -21.80 -21.82 -13.64
CA LEU A 15 -22.02 -22.49 -12.35
C LEU A 15 -22.56 -23.94 -12.47
N GLU A 16 -22.40 -24.62 -13.61
CA GLU A 16 -22.87 -26.01 -13.77
C GLU A 16 -21.74 -27.06 -13.89
N GLY A 17 -20.54 -26.77 -13.39
CA GLY A 17 -19.39 -27.67 -13.58
C GLY A 17 -18.38 -27.76 -12.42
N LEU A 18 -18.70 -27.24 -11.24
CA LEU A 18 -17.89 -27.45 -10.03
C LEU A 18 -18.48 -28.62 -9.23
N PRO A 19 -17.68 -29.57 -8.73
CA PRO A 19 -18.18 -30.59 -7.84
C PRO A 19 -18.73 -29.91 -6.57
N ASP A 20 -19.95 -30.32 -6.25
CA ASP A 20 -20.82 -29.86 -5.19
C ASP A 20 -20.06 -29.52 -3.87
N PHE A 21 -20.17 -28.27 -3.41
CA PHE A 21 -19.63 -27.83 -2.11
C PHE A 21 -20.23 -28.62 -0.93
N GLN A 22 -21.32 -29.37 -1.15
CA GLN A 22 -21.92 -30.26 -0.15
C GLN A 22 -21.15 -31.57 0.09
N THR A 23 -20.23 -32.02 -0.76
CA THR A 23 -19.59 -33.34 -0.58
C THR A 23 -18.30 -33.34 0.25
N VAL A 24 -17.73 -32.17 0.57
CA VAL A 24 -16.50 -32.08 1.41
C VAL A 24 -16.83 -32.05 2.92
N LEU A 25 -18.08 -31.83 3.31
CA LEU A 25 -18.52 -31.87 4.72
C LEU A 25 -18.98 -33.28 5.19
N ALA A 26 -18.64 -34.33 4.45
CA ALA A 26 -19.11 -35.69 4.71
C ALA A 26 -18.00 -36.69 5.10
N LEU A 27 -16.85 -36.27 5.64
CA LEU A 27 -15.88 -37.18 6.25
C LEU A 27 -15.19 -36.59 7.50
N LYS A 28 -15.98 -36.31 8.54
CA LYS A 28 -15.47 -36.33 9.93
C LYS A 28 -16.59 -36.63 10.95
N LYS A 29 -17.25 -37.78 10.80
CA LYS A 29 -17.96 -38.43 11.92
C LYS A 29 -17.03 -39.45 12.54
N SER A 30 -16.36 -39.06 13.62
CA SER A 30 -15.70 -39.99 14.54
C SER A 30 -15.85 -39.49 15.97
N LYS A 31 -16.92 -39.99 16.59
CA LYS A 31 -16.98 -40.52 17.96
C LYS A 31 -16.73 -39.53 19.12
N VAL A 32 -17.79 -38.85 19.55
CA VAL A 32 -17.96 -38.44 20.95
C VAL A 32 -18.91 -39.46 21.60
N HIS A 33 -18.49 -40.01 22.73
CA HIS A 33 -19.24 -41.02 23.48
C HIS A 33 -20.58 -40.46 23.98
N LEU A 34 -21.65 -41.25 23.78
CA LEU A 34 -22.92 -41.08 24.48
C LEU A 34 -22.73 -41.40 25.97
N ALA A 35 -23.13 -40.48 26.85
CA ALA A 35 -23.45 -40.76 28.25
C ALA A 35 -24.97 -40.98 28.37
N PRO A 36 -25.44 -41.88 29.27
CA PRO A 36 -26.82 -42.34 29.26
C PRO A 36 -27.77 -41.38 29.99
N SER A 37 -29.00 -41.41 29.53
CA SER A 37 -30.21 -40.85 30.11
C SER A 37 -30.44 -41.29 31.56
N GLY A 38 -30.77 -40.33 32.44
CA GLY A 38 -31.45 -40.60 33.72
C GLY A 38 -30.84 -39.90 34.93
N ALA A 39 -31.10 -38.60 35.10
CA ALA A 39 -31.00 -37.94 36.40
C ALA A 39 -32.17 -36.95 36.55
N THR A 40 -33.03 -37.26 37.50
CA THR A 40 -34.22 -36.51 37.90
C THR A 40 -33.80 -35.18 38.53
N TRP A 41 -34.27 -34.06 37.98
CA TRP A 41 -34.11 -32.74 38.60
C TRP A 41 -35.14 -32.55 39.71
N PRO A 42 -34.77 -32.15 40.94
CA PRO A 42 -35.76 -31.79 41.93
C PRO A 42 -36.44 -30.49 41.52
N ALA A 43 -37.76 -30.49 41.55
CA ALA A 43 -38.58 -29.30 41.45
C ALA A 43 -38.37 -28.45 42.72
N PHE A 44 -37.65 -27.35 42.61
CA PHE A 44 -37.74 -26.26 43.56
C PHE A 44 -38.05 -24.96 42.81
N LEU A 45 -39.33 -24.59 42.92
CA LEU A 45 -39.86 -23.26 42.67
C LEU A 45 -39.11 -22.23 43.53
N ALA A 46 -38.56 -21.19 42.90
CA ALA A 46 -38.86 -19.79 43.21
C ALA A 46 -37.81 -18.85 42.60
N LYS A 47 -38.29 -17.97 41.72
CA LYS A 47 -37.83 -16.60 41.51
C LYS A 47 -36.31 -16.38 41.36
N LYS A 48 -35.88 -16.25 40.11
CA LYS A 48 -35.12 -15.06 39.71
C LYS A 48 -35.22 -14.89 38.21
N THR A 49 -35.88 -13.80 37.83
CA THR A 49 -35.86 -13.21 36.51
C THR A 49 -34.44 -13.30 35.95
N ILE A 50 -34.20 -14.23 35.02
CA ILE A 50 -33.03 -14.16 34.15
C ILE A 50 -33.37 -13.06 33.16
N TYR A 51 -33.21 -11.83 33.63
CA TYR A 51 -32.87 -10.70 32.78
C TYR A 51 -31.64 -11.19 32.02
N PHE A 52 -31.82 -11.63 30.78
CA PHE A 52 -30.73 -11.64 29.80
C PHE A 52 -30.21 -10.20 29.82
N PRO A 53 -29.02 -9.90 30.38
CA PRO A 53 -28.48 -8.58 30.22
C PRO A 53 -27.99 -8.56 28.79
N PHE A 54 -28.86 -8.08 27.92
CA PHE A 54 -28.54 -7.24 26.80
C PHE A 54 -27.72 -6.06 27.34
N PHE A 55 -26.47 -6.32 27.71
CA PHE A 55 -25.42 -5.37 28.01
C PHE A 55 -24.30 -5.69 27.02
N PHE A 56 -24.58 -5.44 25.74
CA PHE A 56 -23.53 -5.07 24.81
C PHE A 56 -23.14 -3.63 25.19
N GLU A 57 -22.51 -3.49 26.36
CA GLU A 57 -21.79 -2.28 26.71
C GLU A 57 -20.79 -2.07 25.57
N LEU A 58 -20.76 -0.87 24.99
CA LEU A 58 -19.79 -0.51 23.96
C LEU A 58 -18.40 -0.66 24.57
N ALA A 59 -17.80 -1.84 24.43
CA ALA A 59 -16.49 -2.16 24.98
C ALA A 59 -15.46 -1.31 24.25
N VAL A 60 -15.05 -0.21 24.89
CA VAL A 60 -14.00 0.66 24.36
C VAL A 60 -12.68 -0.09 24.51
N VAL A 61 -12.05 -0.41 23.37
CA VAL A 61 -10.70 -0.99 23.36
C VAL A 61 -9.72 0.07 23.88
N PRO A 62 -8.92 -0.21 24.93
CA PRO A 62 -8.03 0.78 25.52
C PRO A 62 -6.94 1.21 24.54
N PHE A 63 -6.48 2.47 24.68
CA PHE A 63 -5.49 3.07 23.78
C PHE A 63 -4.24 2.19 23.58
N MET A 64 -3.66 1.68 24.67
CA MET A 64 -2.45 0.85 24.58
C MET A 64 -2.68 -0.45 23.80
N GLU A 65 -3.89 -1.01 23.85
CA GLU A 65 -4.23 -2.20 23.07
C GLU A 65 -4.36 -1.86 21.59
N VAL A 66 -5.03 -0.74 21.25
CA VAL A 66 -5.11 -0.24 19.87
C VAL A 66 -3.71 0.02 19.31
N TYR A 67 -2.89 0.76 20.06
CA TYR A 67 -1.52 1.11 19.69
C TYR A 67 -0.66 -0.14 19.44
N ASN A 68 -0.63 -1.07 20.40
CA ASN A 68 0.16 -2.30 20.27
C ASN A 68 -0.33 -3.19 19.13
N ARG A 69 -1.65 -3.23 18.89
CA ARG A 69 -2.24 -3.95 17.76
C ARG A 69 -2.04 -3.26 16.43
N SER A 70 -1.74 -1.96 16.39
CA SER A 70 -1.50 -1.23 15.15
C SER A 70 -0.02 -1.11 14.77
N LEU A 71 0.92 -1.50 15.64
CA LEU A 71 2.36 -1.41 15.36
C LEU A 71 2.78 -2.13 14.06
N CYS A 72 3.73 -1.52 13.34
CA CYS A 72 4.39 -2.09 12.16
C CYS A 72 5.03 -3.45 12.48
N ARG A 73 4.51 -4.52 11.86
CA ARG A 73 5.03 -5.90 11.99
C ARG A 73 4.56 -6.79 10.84
N PRO A 74 5.12 -7.99 10.68
CA PRO A 74 4.59 -9.00 9.76
C PRO A 74 3.16 -9.41 10.14
N ARG A 75 2.24 -9.42 9.17
CA ARG A 75 0.83 -9.79 9.34
C ARG A 75 0.33 -10.52 8.11
N GLU A 76 -0.63 -11.41 8.32
CA GLU A 76 -1.39 -12.03 7.25
C GLU A 76 -2.26 -10.97 6.55
N VAL A 77 -2.09 -10.84 5.24
CA VAL A 77 -2.89 -9.97 4.38
C VAL A 77 -3.33 -10.75 3.14
N LEU A 78 -4.49 -10.38 2.60
CA LEU A 78 -4.94 -10.90 1.31
C LEU A 78 -4.30 -10.10 0.18
N VAL A 79 -3.57 -10.79 -0.68
CA VAL A 79 -2.92 -10.22 -1.86
C VAL A 79 -3.58 -10.77 -3.11
N GLU A 80 -4.02 -9.87 -3.99
CA GLU A 80 -4.58 -10.23 -5.30
C GLU A 80 -3.45 -10.71 -6.23
N ILE A 81 -3.61 -11.90 -6.80
CA ILE A 81 -2.55 -12.52 -7.62
C ILE A 81 -2.25 -11.71 -8.88
N GLN A 82 -3.28 -11.09 -9.48
CA GLN A 82 -3.15 -10.28 -10.69
C GLN A 82 -2.30 -9.02 -10.48
N GLN A 83 -2.26 -8.45 -9.28
CA GLN A 83 -1.45 -7.27 -8.98
C GLN A 83 0.04 -7.62 -8.85
N GLU A 84 0.35 -8.82 -8.35
CA GLU A 84 1.74 -9.31 -8.25
C GLU A 84 2.28 -9.78 -9.61
N TYR A 85 1.39 -10.22 -10.51
CA TYR A 85 1.72 -10.76 -11.83
C TYR A 85 0.94 -10.06 -12.96
N PRO A 86 1.21 -8.76 -13.20
CA PRO A 86 0.46 -7.98 -14.19
C PRO A 86 0.63 -8.49 -15.63
N ASP A 87 1.73 -9.19 -15.93
CA ASP A 87 2.00 -9.73 -17.27
C ASP A 87 1.05 -10.87 -17.67
N ASP A 88 0.39 -11.53 -16.71
CA ASP A 88 -0.46 -12.71 -16.94
C ASP A 88 -1.96 -12.36 -17.11
N THR A 89 -2.26 -11.35 -17.92
CA THR A 89 -3.63 -10.82 -18.14
C THR A 89 -4.64 -11.79 -18.75
N GLU A 90 -4.19 -12.85 -19.44
CA GLU A 90 -5.09 -13.79 -20.15
C GLU A 90 -5.72 -14.87 -19.26
N HIS A 91 -5.42 -14.88 -17.95
CA HIS A 91 -5.73 -16.00 -17.06
C HIS A 91 -6.60 -15.60 -15.88
N ILE A 92 -7.49 -16.51 -15.53
CA ILE A 92 -8.24 -16.46 -14.29
C ILE A 92 -7.52 -17.36 -13.29
N PHE A 93 -7.15 -16.78 -12.14
CA PHE A 93 -6.53 -17.51 -11.04
C PHE A 93 -7.60 -17.98 -10.03
N ILE A 94 -7.48 -19.23 -9.59
CA ILE A 94 -8.33 -19.79 -8.53
C ILE A 94 -7.41 -20.35 -7.42
N PRO A 95 -7.40 -19.76 -6.22
CA PRO A 95 -8.15 -18.55 -5.83
C PRO A 95 -7.64 -17.27 -6.54
N SER A 96 -8.41 -16.19 -6.53
CA SER A 96 -8.00 -14.89 -7.10
C SER A 96 -7.06 -14.10 -6.18
N CYS A 97 -7.06 -14.42 -4.88
CA CYS A 97 -6.18 -13.86 -3.87
C CYS A 97 -5.61 -14.95 -2.97
N VAL A 98 -4.45 -14.68 -2.36
CA VAL A 98 -3.75 -15.57 -1.43
C VAL A 98 -3.46 -14.84 -0.13
N VAL A 99 -3.39 -15.58 0.97
CA VAL A 99 -2.94 -15.05 2.27
C VAL A 99 -1.42 -15.09 2.29
N LEU A 100 -0.80 -13.93 2.47
CA LEU A 100 0.65 -13.79 2.60
C LEU A 100 1.00 -12.99 3.84
N THR A 101 2.15 -13.28 4.43
CA THR A 101 2.73 -12.48 5.47
C THR A 101 3.42 -11.25 4.86
N ARG A 102 2.86 -10.06 5.07
CA ARG A 102 3.43 -8.78 4.62
C ARG A 102 3.58 -7.81 5.78
N CYS A 103 4.38 -6.78 5.59
CA CYS A 103 4.52 -5.71 6.57
C CYS A 103 3.26 -4.86 6.58
N ALA A 104 2.62 -4.76 7.74
CA ALA A 104 1.42 -3.95 7.90
C ALA A 104 1.33 -3.37 9.33
N GLY A 105 0.66 -2.24 9.43
CA GLY A 105 0.57 -1.42 10.64
C GLY A 105 0.95 0.02 10.37
N CYS A 106 0.96 0.83 11.42
CA CYS A 106 1.35 2.23 11.37
C CYS A 106 2.68 2.47 12.10
N CYS A 107 3.31 3.58 11.71
CA CYS A 107 4.45 4.18 12.41
C CYS A 107 3.97 5.39 13.20
N ASN A 108 4.77 5.87 14.15
CA ASN A 108 4.42 7.02 14.99
C ASN A 108 4.37 8.35 14.22
N ASP A 109 5.09 8.43 13.10
CA ASP A 109 5.21 9.63 12.27
C ASP A 109 4.70 9.32 10.87
N GLU A 110 3.90 10.22 10.31
CA GLU A 110 3.36 10.12 8.94
C GLU A 110 4.45 10.22 7.87
N MET A 111 5.62 10.78 8.22
CA MET A 111 6.81 10.83 7.38
C MET A 111 7.53 9.47 7.29
N MET A 112 7.16 8.52 8.14
CA MET A 112 7.69 7.16 8.16
C MET A 112 6.75 6.19 7.45
N GLU A 113 7.31 5.11 6.93
CA GLU A 113 6.60 4.02 6.27
C GLU A 113 7.06 2.66 6.84
N CYS A 114 6.10 1.75 7.00
CA CYS A 114 6.36 0.39 7.46
C CYS A 114 6.87 -0.46 6.29
N THR A 115 8.17 -0.77 6.29
CA THR A 115 8.84 -1.45 5.18
C THR A 115 9.50 -2.75 5.63
N PRO A 116 9.63 -3.77 4.74
CA PRO A 116 10.33 -5.00 5.08
C PRO A 116 11.83 -4.79 5.23
N THR A 117 12.41 -5.47 6.21
CA THR A 117 13.87 -5.57 6.39
C THR A 117 14.40 -6.91 5.91
N VAL A 118 13.59 -7.97 6.03
CA VAL A 118 13.93 -9.32 5.59
C VAL A 118 12.72 -9.92 4.86
N THR A 119 12.97 -10.51 3.71
CA THR A 119 11.96 -11.16 2.87
C THR A 119 12.42 -12.54 2.39
N TYR A 120 11.46 -13.39 2.07
CA TYR A 120 11.71 -14.71 1.49
C TYR A 120 10.59 -15.08 0.52
N ASN A 121 10.86 -16.06 -0.35
CA ASN A 121 9.86 -16.54 -1.32
C ASN A 121 9.19 -17.80 -0.79
N ILE A 122 7.87 -17.89 -0.98
CA ILE A 122 7.10 -19.12 -0.82
C ILE A 122 6.53 -19.54 -2.16
N THR A 123 6.23 -20.82 -2.33
CA THR A 123 5.59 -21.34 -3.54
C THR A 123 4.22 -21.87 -3.19
N LEU A 124 3.19 -21.37 -3.86
CA LEU A 124 1.80 -21.76 -3.67
C LEU A 124 1.27 -22.45 -4.92
N GLU A 125 0.37 -23.41 -4.71
CA GLU A 125 -0.36 -24.09 -5.78
C GLU A 125 -1.63 -23.30 -6.10
N ILE A 126 -1.73 -22.85 -7.34
CA ILE A 126 -2.81 -21.99 -7.85
C ILE A 126 -3.33 -22.60 -9.14
N LYS A 127 -4.65 -22.62 -9.31
CA LYS A 127 -5.25 -23.04 -10.57
C LYS A 127 -5.26 -21.89 -11.56
N ARG A 128 -4.71 -22.13 -12.75
CA ARG A 128 -4.68 -21.17 -13.86
C ARG A 128 -5.66 -21.63 -14.93
N VAL A 129 -6.71 -20.84 -15.14
CA VAL A 129 -7.79 -21.16 -16.08
C VAL A 129 -7.72 -20.23 -17.28
N LYS A 130 -7.64 -20.81 -18.49
CA LYS A 130 -7.90 -20.10 -19.74
C LYS A 130 -9.36 -20.33 -20.13
N PRO A 131 -10.16 -19.30 -20.46
CA PRO A 131 -11.58 -19.46 -20.79
C PRO A 131 -11.89 -20.45 -21.93
N LEU A 132 -10.89 -20.77 -22.78
CA LEU A 132 -11.04 -21.63 -23.97
C LEU A 132 -10.08 -22.84 -24.01
N ARG A 133 -9.32 -23.11 -22.93
CA ARG A 133 -8.37 -24.24 -22.88
C ARG A 133 -8.44 -24.97 -21.53
N HIS A 134 -7.84 -26.17 -21.49
CA HIS A 134 -7.75 -26.98 -20.28
C HIS A 134 -7.13 -26.21 -19.09
N GLN A 135 -7.65 -26.51 -17.91
CA GLN A 135 -7.16 -26.03 -16.61
C GLN A 135 -5.98 -26.90 -16.16
N GLY A 136 -5.07 -26.32 -15.38
CA GLY A 136 -3.99 -27.04 -14.72
C GLY A 136 -3.63 -26.42 -13.38
N ASP A 137 -3.03 -27.23 -12.52
CA ASP A 137 -2.41 -26.78 -11.28
C ASP A 137 -1.04 -26.18 -11.60
N PHE A 138 -0.80 -24.96 -11.13
CA PHE A 138 0.44 -24.21 -11.35
C PHE A 138 1.06 -23.80 -10.02
N PHE A 139 2.38 -23.89 -9.96
CA PHE A 139 3.15 -23.37 -8.83
C PHE A 139 3.57 -21.93 -9.12
N MET A 140 3.19 -21.02 -8.22
CA MET A 140 3.56 -19.60 -8.31
C MET A 140 4.33 -19.20 -7.06
N SER A 141 5.40 -18.43 -7.23
CA SER A 141 6.20 -17.93 -6.11
C SER A 141 5.66 -16.60 -5.61
N PHE A 142 5.64 -16.35 -4.31
CA PHE A 142 5.24 -15.06 -3.74
C PHE A 142 6.25 -14.63 -2.70
N ILE A 143 6.43 -13.32 -2.55
CA ILE A 143 7.29 -12.76 -1.50
C ILE A 143 6.50 -12.67 -0.20
N GLU A 144 7.08 -13.13 0.90
CA GLU A 144 6.65 -12.89 2.28
C GLU A 144 7.71 -12.08 3.05
N HIS A 145 7.28 -11.38 4.09
CA HIS A 145 8.14 -10.56 4.94
C HIS A 145 8.27 -11.22 6.31
N SER A 146 9.48 -11.53 6.75
CA SER A 146 9.74 -12.07 8.10
C SER A 146 10.01 -10.99 9.14
N GLU A 147 10.49 -9.81 8.71
CA GLU A 147 10.82 -8.69 9.60
C GLU A 147 10.44 -7.35 8.96
N CYS A 148 10.01 -6.39 9.80
CA CYS A 148 9.51 -5.08 9.38
C CYS A 148 10.07 -3.96 10.25
N GLN A 149 10.26 -2.78 9.67
CA GLN A 149 10.74 -1.59 10.37
C GLN A 149 10.14 -0.31 9.78
N CYS A 150 9.91 0.69 10.64
CA CYS A 150 9.57 2.04 10.23
C CYS A 150 10.81 2.76 9.68
N ARG A 151 10.74 3.27 8.45
CA ARG A 151 11.82 4.03 7.78
C ARG A 151 11.26 5.31 7.15
N GLU A 152 12.08 6.34 6.97
CA GLU A 152 11.64 7.59 6.33
C GLU A 152 11.23 7.34 4.87
N LYS A 153 10.13 7.96 4.44
CA LYS A 153 9.64 7.90 3.06
C LYS A 153 10.67 8.56 2.12
N LYS A 154 11.00 7.89 1.03
CA LYS A 154 12.01 8.36 0.05
C LYS A 154 11.63 9.70 -0.58
N ASP A 155 10.34 9.95 -0.82
CA ASP A 155 9.84 11.19 -1.42
C ASP A 155 10.10 12.43 -0.56
N ILE A 156 10.26 12.26 0.76
CA ILE A 156 10.59 13.36 1.68
C ILE A 156 12.09 13.70 1.60
N LEU A 157 12.95 12.71 1.33
CA LEU A 157 14.38 12.92 1.13
C LEU A 157 14.61 13.78 -0.13
N GLU A 158 13.93 13.46 -1.24
CA GLU A 158 14.01 14.23 -2.49
C GLU A 158 13.49 15.67 -2.32
N LYS A 159 12.43 15.84 -1.52
CA LYS A 159 11.88 17.18 -1.23
C LYS A 159 12.77 18.00 -0.30
N LYS A 160 13.46 17.38 0.67
CA LYS A 160 14.46 18.04 1.50
C LYS A 160 15.65 18.53 0.68
N GLU A 161 16.10 17.79 -0.33
CA GLU A 161 17.16 18.26 -1.24
C GLU A 161 16.70 19.47 -2.08
N ASN A 162 15.46 19.46 -2.56
CA ASN A 162 14.95 20.52 -3.44
C ASN A 162 14.33 21.74 -2.71
N SER A 163 14.32 21.76 -1.37
CA SER A 163 13.75 22.85 -0.55
C SER A 163 14.77 23.59 0.31
N GLN A 164 16.06 23.30 0.19
CA GLN A 164 17.09 23.90 1.03
C GLN A 164 17.39 25.38 0.73
N CYS A 165 17.06 25.88 -0.46
CA CYS A 165 17.32 27.27 -0.83
C CYS A 165 16.11 27.96 -1.47
N GLU A 166 15.82 29.20 -1.06
CA GLU A 166 14.92 30.06 -1.82
C GLU A 166 15.55 30.46 -3.17
N PRO A 167 14.78 30.56 -4.26
CA PRO A 167 15.31 30.93 -5.56
C PRO A 167 15.87 32.36 -5.58
N CYS A 168 17.02 32.54 -6.23
CA CYS A 168 17.62 33.85 -6.47
C CYS A 168 16.64 34.82 -7.14
N CYS A 169 16.20 35.83 -6.38
CA CYS A 169 15.14 36.76 -6.75
C CYS A 169 13.76 36.11 -6.97
N SER A 170 13.09 35.78 -5.86
CA SER A 170 11.70 35.30 -5.83
C SER A 170 10.69 36.25 -6.49
N ARG A 171 10.94 37.56 -6.51
CA ARG A 171 10.04 38.57 -7.12
C ARG A 171 10.33 38.88 -8.60
N CYS A 172 11.37 38.28 -9.19
CA CYS A 172 11.72 38.50 -10.58
C CYS A 172 10.91 37.60 -11.53
N SER A 173 10.74 38.05 -12.78
CA SER A 173 10.22 37.20 -13.86
C SER A 173 11.17 36.04 -14.17
N GLU A 174 10.63 34.92 -14.68
CA GLU A 174 11.42 33.70 -14.98
C GLU A 174 12.60 33.98 -15.91
N ARG A 175 12.41 34.86 -16.90
CA ARG A 175 13.47 35.26 -17.84
C ARG A 175 14.66 35.90 -17.14
N ARG A 176 14.42 36.62 -16.04
CA ARG A 176 15.47 37.24 -15.22
C ARG A 176 16.06 36.25 -14.22
N ARG A 177 15.27 35.33 -13.65
CA ARG A 177 15.78 34.28 -12.76
C ARG A 177 16.87 33.42 -13.42
N LYS A 178 16.75 33.13 -14.72
CA LYS A 178 17.75 32.37 -15.52
C LYS A 178 19.14 33.03 -15.64
N LEU A 179 19.27 34.30 -15.22
CA LEU A 179 20.56 35.02 -15.22
C LEU A 179 21.35 34.82 -13.92
N PHE A 180 20.72 34.27 -12.89
CA PHE A 180 21.34 33.96 -11.62
C PHE A 180 21.75 32.48 -11.58
N VAL A 181 22.88 32.20 -10.92
CA VAL A 181 23.35 30.86 -10.58
C VAL A 181 23.35 30.77 -9.06
N GLN A 182 22.73 29.73 -8.52
CA GLN A 182 22.67 29.48 -7.09
C GLN A 182 23.58 28.31 -6.73
N ASP A 183 24.42 28.51 -5.73
CA ASP A 183 25.18 27.43 -5.13
C ASP A 183 24.26 26.54 -4.26
N PRO A 184 24.24 25.21 -4.48
CA PRO A 184 23.30 24.31 -3.81
C PRO A 184 23.61 24.07 -2.32
N GLU A 185 24.85 24.29 -1.87
CA GLU A 185 25.28 24.03 -0.48
C GLU A 185 25.22 25.30 0.39
N THR A 186 25.54 26.45 -0.20
CA THR A 186 25.62 27.75 0.50
C THR A 186 24.44 28.68 0.22
N CYS A 187 23.57 28.30 -0.72
CA CYS A 187 22.49 29.12 -1.27
C CYS A 187 22.96 30.47 -1.85
N GLN A 188 24.25 30.65 -2.12
CA GLN A 188 24.80 31.91 -2.60
C GLN A 188 24.36 32.19 -4.03
N CYS A 189 23.80 33.37 -4.27
CA CYS A 189 23.39 33.82 -5.59
C CYS A 189 24.50 34.61 -6.28
N SER A 190 24.89 34.17 -7.47
CA SER A 190 25.86 34.87 -8.33
C SER A 190 25.29 35.09 -9.73
N CYS A 191 25.92 35.97 -10.51
CA CYS A 191 25.51 36.22 -11.90
C CYS A 191 26.15 35.20 -12.84
N LYS A 192 25.35 34.71 -13.81
CA LYS A 192 25.84 33.82 -14.86
C LYS A 192 26.89 34.49 -15.76
N ASN A 193 26.73 35.79 -16.01
CA ASN A 193 27.70 36.58 -16.77
C ASN A 193 28.71 37.20 -15.82
N SER A 194 30.00 37.17 -16.20
CA SER A 194 31.06 37.87 -15.49
C SER A 194 31.20 39.31 -15.95
N GLU A 195 31.84 40.13 -15.11
CA GLU A 195 32.12 41.53 -15.45
C GLU A 195 33.02 41.64 -16.69
N ALA A 196 34.03 40.77 -16.81
CA ALA A 196 34.90 40.69 -17.99
C ALA A 196 34.11 40.38 -19.28
N TYR A 197 33.10 39.50 -19.19
CA TYR A 197 32.24 39.19 -20.32
C TYR A 197 31.43 40.41 -20.79
N CYS A 198 30.83 41.16 -19.86
CA CYS A 198 30.11 42.39 -20.22
C CYS A 198 31.06 43.47 -20.78
N ARG A 199 32.23 43.65 -20.16
CA ARG A 199 33.23 44.65 -20.60
C ARG A 199 33.77 44.38 -22.01
N SER A 200 33.90 43.12 -22.42
CA SER A 200 34.29 42.76 -23.79
C SER A 200 33.31 43.30 -24.86
N ARG A 201 32.08 43.62 -24.45
CA ARG A 201 31.01 44.17 -25.30
C ARG A 201 30.73 45.65 -25.02
N GLN A 202 31.63 46.32 -24.31
CA GLN A 202 31.47 47.73 -23.91
C GLN A 202 30.22 47.97 -23.05
N LEU A 203 29.82 46.97 -22.25
CA LEU A 203 28.69 47.02 -21.32
C LEU A 203 29.20 46.81 -19.89
N GLU A 204 28.40 47.23 -18.91
CA GLU A 204 28.68 47.03 -17.48
C GLU A 204 27.73 45.98 -16.91
N LEU A 205 28.27 45.07 -16.10
CA LEU A 205 27.47 44.08 -15.39
C LEU A 205 26.71 44.75 -14.25
N ASN A 206 25.40 44.66 -14.30
CA ASN A 206 24.54 45.04 -13.18
C ASN A 206 24.35 43.85 -12.26
N GLU A 207 25.12 43.80 -11.17
CA GLU A 207 25.11 42.68 -10.20
C GLU A 207 23.73 42.41 -9.57
N ARG A 208 22.84 43.41 -9.54
CA ARG A 208 21.47 43.25 -9.01
C ARG A 208 20.52 42.61 -10.01
N THR A 209 20.76 42.77 -11.31
CA THR A 209 19.88 42.25 -12.37
C THR A 209 20.52 41.12 -13.16
N CYS A 210 21.83 40.90 -12.99
CA CYS A 210 22.71 40.05 -13.78
C CYS A 210 22.63 40.32 -15.30
N ARG A 211 22.34 41.57 -15.68
CA ARG A 211 22.32 42.04 -17.07
C ARG A 211 23.57 42.84 -17.39
N CYS A 212 24.03 42.75 -18.63
CA CYS A 212 25.01 43.69 -19.16
C CYS A 212 24.24 44.91 -19.67
N ASP A 213 24.28 46.01 -18.94
CA ASP A 213 23.59 47.26 -19.26
C ASP A 213 24.59 48.28 -19.84
N GLN A 214 24.10 49.30 -20.55
CA GLN A 214 24.98 50.39 -21.00
C GLN A 214 25.50 51.19 -19.80
N PRO A 215 26.76 51.69 -19.85
CA PRO A 215 27.30 52.56 -18.81
C PRO A 215 26.38 53.77 -18.60
N ARG A 216 25.97 54.03 -17.35
CA ARG A 216 25.21 55.24 -17.04
C ARG A 216 26.18 56.43 -17.13
N ARG A 217 25.97 57.30 -18.12
CA ARG A 217 26.68 58.60 -18.22
C ARG A 217 26.36 59.49 -17.04
#